data_AF-A0A2S3QKY8-F1
#
_entry.id   AF-A0A2S3QKY8-F1
#
_cell.length_a   1.000
_cell.length_b   1.000
_cell.length_c   1.000
_cell.angle_alpha   90.00
_cell.angle_beta   90.00
_cell.angle_gamma   90.00
#
_symmetry.space_group_name_H-M   'P 1'
#
loop_
_entity.id
_entity.type
_entity.pdbx_description
1 polymer ?
#
loop_
_entity_poly.entity_id
_entity_poly.type
_entity_poly.pdbx_seq_one_letter_code
_entity_poly.pdbx_strand_id
1 'polypeptide(L)'
;MAVVRKDSRVTWSKLRGKKSCHTGLNRNAGWKVPDSVICGQSPDCTLYNFFSEGCAPGADPASNMCKLCKGSGKAVGDESKCKASSEEMYYGYDGAFRCLAEKAGEVAFIKHTIIGDYKEGKRPEWAKDLKADDFELICPQSPDSTFKYTEFEACNLA
;
A
#
# COMPACT_ATOMS: atom_id res chain seq x y z
N MET A 1 -8.00 -0.40 4.14
CA MET A 1 -7.87 1.08 4.12
C MET A 1 -6.86 1.47 3.09
N ALA A 2 -6.99 2.68 2.55
CA ALA A 2 -5.98 3.31 1.73
C ALA A 2 -5.26 4.37 2.57
N VAL A 3 -3.96 4.20 2.73
CA VAL A 3 -3.11 5.04 3.56
C VAL A 3 -2.17 5.82 2.67
N VAL A 4 -2.02 7.10 2.95
CA VAL A 4 -1.11 8.01 2.25
C VAL A 4 -0.20 8.70 3.25
N ARG A 5 0.91 9.27 2.77
CA ARG A 5 1.70 10.19 3.61
C ARG A 5 0.95 11.51 3.72
N LYS A 6 1.00 12.10 4.92
CA LYS A 6 0.58 13.47 5.15
C LYS A 6 1.32 14.42 4.21
N ASP A 7 0.66 15.48 3.77
CA ASP A 7 1.17 16.49 2.84
C ASP A 7 1.53 15.99 1.42
N SER A 8 1.25 14.72 1.09
CA SER A 8 1.49 14.17 -0.27
C SER A 8 0.55 14.74 -1.35
N ARG A 9 -0.54 15.42 -0.93
CA ARG A 9 -1.64 15.89 -1.79
C ARG A 9 -2.39 14.78 -2.55
N VAL A 10 -2.16 13.52 -2.18
CA VAL A 10 -2.89 12.37 -2.73
C VAL A 10 -4.23 12.28 -2.03
N THR A 11 -5.30 12.32 -2.82
CA THR A 11 -6.69 12.11 -2.40
C THR A 11 -7.29 10.97 -3.20
N TRP A 12 -8.46 10.48 -2.82
CA TRP A 12 -9.13 9.40 -3.57
C TRP A 12 -9.44 9.82 -5.02
N SER A 13 -9.90 11.05 -5.23
CA SER A 13 -10.17 11.62 -6.57
C SER A 13 -8.93 11.69 -7.47
N LYS A 14 -7.73 11.74 -6.88
CA LYS A 14 -6.43 11.85 -7.56
C LYS A 14 -5.60 10.57 -7.49
N LEU A 15 -6.25 9.44 -7.17
CA LEU A 15 -5.58 8.17 -6.92
C LEU A 15 -5.15 7.45 -8.20
N ARG A 16 -5.87 7.67 -9.32
CA ARG A 16 -5.55 7.08 -10.61
C ARG A 16 -4.14 7.51 -11.08
N GLY A 17 -3.38 6.56 -11.60
CA GLY A 17 -2.02 6.77 -12.10
C GLY A 17 -0.95 6.89 -11.01
N LYS A 18 -1.32 6.81 -9.73
CA LYS A 18 -0.37 6.82 -8.61
C LYS A 18 0.42 5.53 -8.48
N LYS A 19 1.46 5.57 -7.67
CA LYS A 19 2.25 4.39 -7.29
C LYS A 19 1.64 3.69 -6.08
N SER A 20 1.42 2.38 -6.14
CA SER A 20 0.68 1.65 -5.09
C SER A 20 1.50 0.56 -4.39
N CYS A 21 1.20 0.35 -3.10
CA CYS A 21 1.79 -0.70 -2.27
C CYS A 21 0.69 -1.65 -1.77
N HIS A 22 0.86 -2.95 -2.02
CA HIS A 22 -0.13 -3.98 -1.73
C HIS A 22 0.49 -5.09 -0.87
N THR A 23 -0.32 -5.69 0.01
CA THR A 23 0.16 -6.76 0.91
C THR A 23 0.50 -8.07 0.21
N GLY A 24 0.10 -8.20 -1.05
CA GLY A 24 0.23 -9.38 -1.90
C GLY A 24 -0.95 -9.52 -2.85
N LEU A 25 -0.70 -10.06 -4.04
CA LEU A 25 -1.74 -10.36 -5.02
C LEU A 25 -2.82 -11.25 -4.40
N ASN A 26 -4.09 -11.00 -4.72
CA ASN A 26 -5.26 -11.77 -4.26
C ASN A 26 -5.52 -11.79 -2.74
N ARG A 27 -4.80 -11.00 -1.93
CA ARG A 27 -5.11 -10.82 -0.51
C ARG A 27 -6.32 -9.88 -0.31
N ASN A 28 -7.10 -10.10 0.75
CA ASN A 28 -8.34 -9.33 0.99
C ASN A 28 -8.09 -7.82 1.11
N ALA A 29 -7.46 -7.38 2.20
CA ALA A 29 -7.28 -5.95 2.48
C ALA A 29 -6.34 -5.23 1.51
N GLY A 30 -5.35 -5.95 0.96
CA GLY A 30 -4.32 -5.36 0.10
C GLY A 30 -4.59 -5.45 -1.40
N TRP A 31 -5.56 -6.24 -1.84
CA TRP A 31 -5.83 -6.42 -3.28
C TRP A 31 -7.32 -6.49 -3.60
N LYS A 32 -8.04 -7.51 -3.11
CA LYS A 32 -9.44 -7.75 -3.49
C LYS A 32 -10.40 -6.62 -3.10
N VAL A 33 -10.28 -6.09 -1.88
CA VAL A 33 -11.10 -4.97 -1.43
C VAL A 33 -10.78 -3.69 -2.22
N PRO A 34 -9.50 -3.26 -2.34
CA PRO A 34 -9.15 -2.14 -3.22
C PRO A 34 -9.64 -2.29 -4.67
N ASP A 35 -9.48 -3.47 -5.26
CA ASP A 35 -9.94 -3.77 -6.62
C ASP A 35 -11.46 -3.60 -6.75
N SER A 36 -12.22 -4.20 -5.84
CA SER A 36 -13.69 -4.06 -5.81
C SER A 36 -14.16 -2.62 -5.61
N VAL A 37 -13.45 -1.80 -4.84
CA VAL A 37 -13.87 -0.43 -4.52
C VAL A 37 -13.44 0.56 -5.62
N ILE A 38 -12.29 0.32 -6.26
CA ILE A 38 -11.74 1.18 -7.31
C ILE A 38 -12.36 0.84 -8.67
N CYS A 39 -12.42 -0.44 -9.01
CA CYS A 39 -12.85 -0.92 -10.32
C CYS A 39 -14.28 -1.47 -10.33
N GLY A 40 -14.79 -1.95 -9.19
CA GLY A 40 -16.14 -2.48 -9.10
C GLY A 40 -16.37 -3.61 -10.12
N GLN A 41 -17.41 -3.48 -10.93
CA GLN A 41 -17.74 -4.40 -12.02
C GLN A 41 -17.27 -3.91 -13.39
N SER A 42 -16.45 -2.85 -13.46
CA SER A 42 -16.00 -2.29 -14.73
C SER A 42 -15.02 -3.27 -15.42
N PRO A 43 -15.38 -3.83 -16.59
CA PRO A 43 -14.60 -4.90 -17.22
C PRO A 43 -13.22 -4.43 -17.70
N ASP A 44 -13.09 -3.13 -18.01
CA ASP A 44 -11.85 -2.52 -18.50
C ASP A 44 -11.00 -1.90 -17.38
N CYS A 45 -11.36 -2.11 -16.11
CA CYS A 45 -10.61 -1.60 -14.96
C CYS A 45 -9.96 -2.75 -14.21
N THR A 46 -8.64 -2.66 -14.03
CA THR A 46 -7.88 -3.53 -13.14
C THR A 46 -6.92 -2.65 -12.35
N LEU A 47 -6.46 -3.11 -11.18
CA LEU A 47 -5.40 -2.38 -10.47
C LEU A 47 -4.12 -2.21 -11.33
N TYR A 48 -3.85 -3.14 -12.25
CA TYR A 48 -2.75 -3.08 -13.21
C TYR A 48 -2.84 -1.87 -14.16
N ASN A 49 -4.04 -1.47 -14.58
CA ASN A 49 -4.24 -0.31 -15.47
C ASN A 49 -4.69 0.97 -14.74
N PHE A 50 -5.11 0.84 -13.49
CA PHE A 50 -5.47 1.98 -12.64
C PHE A 50 -4.23 2.69 -12.09
N PHE A 51 -3.22 1.94 -11.63
CA PHE A 51 -1.97 2.47 -11.08
C PHE A 51 -0.85 2.46 -12.12
N SER A 52 0.09 3.41 -12.02
CA SER A 52 1.21 3.48 -12.96
C SER A 52 2.23 2.38 -12.69
N GLU A 53 2.62 2.21 -11.43
CA GLU A 53 3.57 1.21 -10.94
C GLU A 53 3.14 0.77 -9.55
N GLY A 54 3.47 -0.47 -9.18
CA GLY A 54 3.12 -1.00 -7.88
C GLY A 54 4.17 -1.93 -7.31
N CYS A 55 3.98 -2.27 -6.04
CA CYS A 55 4.43 -3.53 -5.48
C CYS A 55 3.24 -4.35 -5.00
N ALA A 56 2.94 -5.44 -5.70
CA ALA A 56 1.98 -6.46 -5.33
C ALA A 56 2.65 -7.83 -5.42
N PRO A 57 3.30 -8.29 -4.35
CA PRO A 57 4.02 -9.55 -4.36
C PRO A 57 3.13 -10.73 -4.77
N GLY A 58 3.64 -11.60 -5.64
CA GLY A 58 2.90 -12.67 -6.31
C GLY A 58 2.33 -12.29 -7.68
N ALA A 59 2.42 -11.02 -8.09
CA ALA A 59 2.15 -10.62 -9.48
C ALA A 59 3.22 -11.16 -10.44
N ASP A 60 2.92 -11.10 -11.74
CA ASP A 60 3.89 -11.39 -12.80
C ASP A 60 5.12 -10.47 -12.62
N PRO A 61 6.35 -11.02 -12.48
CA PRO A 61 7.58 -10.25 -12.34
C PRO A 61 7.82 -9.20 -13.44
N ALA A 62 7.29 -9.41 -14.65
CA ALA A 62 7.39 -8.47 -15.75
C ALA A 62 6.33 -7.34 -15.72
N SER A 63 5.33 -7.45 -14.85
CA SER A 63 4.22 -6.48 -14.76
C SER A 63 4.63 -5.19 -14.06
N ASN A 64 3.84 -4.12 -14.28
CA ASN A 64 4.01 -2.86 -13.56
C ASN A 64 3.81 -3.00 -12.04
N MET A 65 3.10 -4.04 -11.58
CA MET A 65 2.85 -4.33 -10.17
C MET A 65 4.05 -4.95 -9.43
N CYS A 66 5.15 -5.28 -10.12
CA CYS A 66 6.38 -5.74 -9.47
C CYS A 66 7.52 -4.71 -9.52
N LYS A 67 7.31 -3.55 -10.14
CA LYS A 67 8.35 -2.54 -10.35
C LYS A 67 8.90 -1.96 -9.06
N LEU A 68 8.02 -1.71 -8.08
CA LEU A 68 8.39 -1.08 -6.81
C LEU A 68 8.83 -2.07 -5.74
N CYS A 69 8.68 -3.38 -5.98
CA CYS A 69 9.10 -4.40 -5.04
C CYS A 69 10.63 -4.43 -4.87
N LYS A 70 11.10 -4.84 -3.69
CA LYS A 70 12.49 -4.62 -3.27
C LYS A 70 13.29 -5.91 -3.11
N GLY A 71 12.64 -7.07 -3.19
CA GLY A 71 13.23 -8.36 -2.86
C GLY A 71 13.71 -8.38 -1.41
N SER A 72 14.78 -9.11 -1.16
CA SER A 72 15.44 -9.28 0.13
C SER A 72 16.36 -8.10 0.48
N GLY A 73 16.55 -7.18 -0.46
CA GLY A 73 17.49 -6.06 -0.34
C GLY A 73 18.93 -6.43 -0.72
N LYS A 74 19.17 -7.63 -1.28
CA LYS A 74 20.49 -8.02 -1.78
C LYS A 74 20.76 -7.36 -3.12
N ALA A 75 21.98 -6.86 -3.32
CA ALA A 75 22.35 -6.18 -4.57
C ALA A 75 22.60 -7.15 -5.75
N VAL A 76 22.93 -8.41 -5.46
CA VAL A 76 23.30 -9.44 -6.45
C VAL A 76 22.60 -10.74 -6.11
N GLY A 77 22.06 -11.43 -7.12
CA GLY A 77 21.41 -12.75 -6.96
C GLY A 77 20.10 -12.70 -6.17
N ASP A 78 19.43 -11.55 -6.13
CA ASP A 78 18.15 -11.42 -5.45
C ASP A 78 17.00 -11.95 -6.33
N GLU A 79 16.67 -13.22 -6.11
CA GLU A 79 15.53 -13.86 -6.76
C GLU A 79 14.21 -13.67 -6.00
N SER A 80 14.22 -12.94 -4.88
CA SER A 80 13.02 -12.78 -4.03
C SER A 80 12.14 -11.60 -4.42
N LYS A 81 12.60 -10.76 -5.36
CA LYS A 81 11.84 -9.61 -5.83
C LYS A 81 10.44 -10.04 -6.30
N CYS A 82 9.43 -9.42 -5.71
CA CYS A 82 8.02 -9.68 -5.96
C CYS A 82 7.53 -11.10 -5.60
N LYS A 83 8.31 -11.94 -4.92
CA LYS A 83 7.81 -13.23 -4.41
C LYS A 83 6.76 -13.00 -3.32
N ALA A 84 5.69 -13.79 -3.33
CA ALA A 84 4.67 -13.76 -2.28
C ALA A 84 5.14 -14.46 -0.98
N SER A 85 6.31 -14.08 -0.47
CA SER A 85 6.95 -14.62 0.72
C SER A 85 7.56 -13.49 1.55
N SER A 86 7.88 -13.78 2.82
CA SER A 86 8.54 -12.83 3.73
C SER A 86 9.97 -12.47 3.34
N GLU A 87 10.54 -13.10 2.30
CA GLU A 87 11.83 -12.71 1.75
C GLU A 87 11.73 -11.38 0.98
N GLU A 88 10.58 -11.09 0.37
CA GLU A 88 10.29 -9.79 -0.22
C GLU A 88 9.99 -8.78 0.91
N MET A 89 10.83 -7.76 1.06
CA MET A 89 10.71 -6.78 2.13
C MET A 89 9.40 -5.98 2.09
N TYR A 90 8.76 -5.85 0.92
CA TYR A 90 7.46 -5.19 0.78
C TYR A 90 6.26 -6.16 0.84
N TYR A 91 6.48 -7.41 1.24
CA TYR A 91 5.41 -8.38 1.45
C TYR A 91 4.63 -8.17 2.75
N GLY A 92 3.32 -8.44 2.69
CA GLY A 92 2.44 -8.40 3.84
C GLY A 92 2.07 -7.00 4.30
N TYR A 93 1.46 -6.92 5.47
CA TYR A 93 0.96 -5.65 6.02
C TYR A 93 2.11 -4.69 6.34
N ASP A 94 3.14 -5.17 7.03
CA ASP A 94 4.31 -4.36 7.37
C ASP A 94 5.11 -3.98 6.14
N GLY A 95 5.28 -4.90 5.19
CA GLY A 95 6.00 -4.60 3.94
C GLY A 95 5.28 -3.58 3.06
N ALA A 96 3.95 -3.68 2.92
CA ALA A 96 3.19 -2.69 2.16
C ALA A 96 3.22 -1.30 2.83
N PHE A 97 3.19 -1.25 4.17
CA PHE A 97 3.37 0.00 4.91
C PHE A 97 4.78 0.56 4.73
N ARG A 98 5.81 -0.31 4.80
CA ARG A 98 7.21 0.04 4.54
C ARG A 98 7.41 0.63 3.14
N CYS A 99 6.77 0.05 2.12
CA CYS A 99 6.78 0.57 0.75
C CYS A 99 6.29 2.02 0.66
N LEU A 100 5.27 2.40 1.43
CA LEU A 100 4.80 3.78 1.53
C LEU A 100 5.75 4.67 2.35
N ALA A 101 6.23 4.18 3.48
CA ALA A 101 7.12 4.90 4.38
C ALA A 101 8.47 5.23 3.74
N GLU A 102 9.06 4.28 3.00
CA GLU A 102 10.30 4.45 2.23
C GLU A 102 10.09 5.22 0.91
N LYS A 103 8.88 5.76 0.68
CA LYS A 103 8.51 6.57 -0.49
C LYS A 103 8.62 5.84 -1.84
N ALA A 104 8.61 4.51 -1.86
CA ALA A 104 8.54 3.73 -3.09
C ALA A 104 7.16 3.89 -3.77
N GLY A 105 6.09 3.80 -2.97
CA GLY A 105 4.72 4.11 -3.38
C GLY A 105 4.17 5.42 -2.82
N GLU A 106 3.00 5.81 -3.32
CA GLU A 106 2.23 6.98 -2.90
C GLU A 106 0.99 6.60 -2.06
N VAL A 107 0.49 5.38 -2.21
CA VAL A 107 -0.62 4.82 -1.42
C VAL A 107 -0.30 3.38 -0.99
N ALA A 108 -0.70 3.00 0.23
CA ALA A 108 -0.67 1.61 0.70
C ALA A 108 -2.06 1.09 1.06
N PHE A 109 -2.35 -0.14 0.66
CA PHE A 109 -3.60 -0.83 1.00
C PHE A 109 -3.38 -1.82 2.14
N ILE A 110 -3.73 -1.43 3.36
CA ILE A 110 -3.48 -2.17 4.60
C ILE A 110 -4.68 -2.11 5.56
N LYS A 111 -4.64 -2.89 6.66
CA LYS A 111 -5.65 -2.85 7.73
C LYS A 111 -5.37 -1.69 8.71
N HIS A 112 -6.40 -1.27 9.44
CA HIS A 112 -6.37 -0.11 10.34
C HIS A 112 -5.39 -0.23 11.52
N THR A 113 -5.20 -1.45 12.05
CA THR A 113 -4.38 -1.66 13.25
C THR A 113 -2.90 -1.34 13.02
N ILE A 114 -2.41 -1.50 11.79
CA ILE A 114 -0.98 -1.47 11.49
C ILE A 114 -0.34 -0.15 11.89
N ILE A 115 -0.94 0.99 11.57
CA ILE A 115 -0.37 2.31 11.92
C ILE A 115 -0.30 2.50 13.45
N GLY A 116 -1.30 1.98 14.18
CA GLY A 116 -1.34 1.99 15.64
C GLY A 116 -0.31 1.05 16.27
N ASP A 117 -0.04 -0.11 15.65
CA ASP A 117 0.95 -1.09 16.12
C ASP A 117 2.37 -0.47 16.16
N TYR A 118 2.65 0.52 15.31
CA TYR A 118 3.89 1.30 15.38
C TYR A 118 3.91 2.34 16.51
N LYS A 119 2.89 2.54 17.37
CA LYS A 119 3.02 3.47 18.52
C LYS A 119 3.75 2.86 19.73
N GLU A 120 3.78 1.53 19.88
CA GLU A 120 4.13 0.87 21.15
C GLU A 120 5.48 0.13 21.14
N GLY A 121 6.57 0.79 20.74
CA GLY A 121 7.94 0.31 21.01
C GLY A 121 8.40 -0.98 20.32
N LYS A 122 7.54 -1.70 19.60
CA LYS A 122 7.86 -2.90 18.80
C LYS A 122 8.25 -2.57 17.35
N ARG A 123 8.91 -1.43 17.14
CA ARG A 123 9.23 -0.96 15.79
C ARG A 123 10.46 -1.69 15.26
N PRO A 124 10.38 -2.29 14.06
CA PRO A 124 11.58 -2.73 13.35
C PRO A 124 12.48 -1.52 13.04
N GLU A 125 13.78 -1.78 12.80
CA GLU A 125 14.81 -0.75 12.58
C GLU A 125 14.37 0.34 11.58
N TRP A 126 13.80 -0.08 10.45
CA TRP A 126 13.37 0.84 9.38
C TRP A 126 12.23 1.79 9.78
N ALA A 127 11.51 1.46 10.86
CA ALA A 127 10.34 2.19 11.32
C ALA A 127 10.60 3.05 12.57
N LYS A 128 11.82 3.06 13.11
CA LYS A 128 12.14 3.74 14.39
C LYS A 128 11.68 5.20 14.43
N ASP A 129 11.96 5.94 13.37
CA ASP A 129 11.67 7.38 13.29
C ASP A 129 10.28 7.70 12.74
N LEU A 130 9.49 6.70 12.35
CA LEU A 130 8.15 6.92 11.80
C LEU A 130 7.19 7.40 12.87
N LYS A 131 6.42 8.45 12.57
CA LYS A 131 5.30 8.87 13.42
C LYS A 131 4.01 8.46 12.74
N ALA A 132 3.10 7.88 13.51
CA ALA A 132 1.76 7.55 13.01
C ALA A 132 1.04 8.78 12.41
N ASP A 133 1.31 9.96 12.97
CA ASP A 133 0.73 11.23 12.54
C ASP A 133 1.32 11.76 11.20
N ASP A 134 2.33 11.09 10.64
CA ASP A 134 2.87 11.35 9.30
C ASP A 134 2.04 10.66 8.20
N PHE A 135 0.97 9.94 8.57
CA PHE A 135 0.13 9.17 7.67
C PHE A 135 -1.36 9.49 7.86
N GLU A 136 -2.09 9.48 6.75
CA GLU A 136 -3.52 9.81 6.69
C GLU A 136 -4.28 8.75 5.88
N LEU A 137 -5.59 8.70 6.06
CA LEU A 137 -6.51 7.83 5.33
C LEU A 137 -7.16 8.60 4.19
N ILE A 138 -7.40 7.90 3.08
CA ILE A 138 -8.26 8.35 2.00
C ILE A 138 -9.31 7.29 1.71
N CYS A 139 -10.49 7.72 1.26
CA CYS A 139 -11.62 6.84 1.06
C CYS A 139 -12.61 7.42 0.04
N PRO A 140 -13.38 6.57 -0.65
CA PRO A 140 -14.30 6.99 -1.72
C PRO A 140 -15.42 7.91 -1.26
N GLN A 141 -15.86 7.80 0.01
CA GLN A 141 -16.96 8.57 0.60
C GLN A 141 -16.62 10.06 0.77
N SER A 142 -15.34 10.42 0.73
CA SER A 142 -14.86 11.80 0.90
C SER A 142 -13.66 12.03 -0.02
N PRO A 143 -13.92 12.12 -1.34
CA PRO A 143 -12.89 11.84 -2.33
C PRO A 143 -11.78 12.89 -2.42
N ASP A 144 -12.04 14.10 -1.92
CA ASP A 144 -11.11 15.24 -1.91
C ASP A 144 -10.55 15.55 -0.52
N SER A 145 -10.81 14.71 0.48
CA SER A 145 -10.37 14.91 1.87
C SER A 145 -9.45 13.79 2.33
N THR A 146 -8.67 14.08 3.37
CA THR A 146 -7.87 13.11 4.11
C THR A 146 -8.33 13.08 5.57
N PHE A 147 -8.12 11.95 6.24
CA PHE A 147 -8.54 11.73 7.62
C PHE A 147 -7.36 11.24 8.45
N LYS A 148 -7.37 11.48 9.75
CA LYS A 148 -6.37 10.89 10.64
C LYS A 148 -6.52 9.37 10.63
N TYR A 149 -5.42 8.66 10.85
CA TYR A 149 -5.44 7.19 10.91
C TYR A 149 -6.39 6.63 12.00
N THR A 150 -6.69 7.42 13.04
CA THR A 150 -7.64 7.07 14.11
C THR A 150 -9.11 7.19 13.70
N GLU A 151 -9.42 7.93 12.63
CA GLU A 151 -10.79 8.20 12.15
C GLU A 151 -11.27 7.12 11.16
N PHE A 152 -10.84 5.89 11.41
CA PHE A 152 -10.97 4.76 10.50
C PHE A 152 -12.43 4.30 10.33
N GLU A 153 -13.28 4.54 11.34
CA GLU A 153 -14.72 4.28 11.28
C GLU A 153 -15.40 5.21 10.27
N ALA A 154 -14.94 6.46 10.17
CA ALA A 154 -15.44 7.44 9.20
C ALA A 154 -14.83 7.25 7.80
N CYS A 155 -13.63 6.69 7.69
CA CYS A 155 -12.90 6.54 6.44
C CYS A 155 -12.30 5.14 6.26
N ASN A 156 -13.02 4.27 5.57
CA ASN A 156 -12.62 2.89 5.25
C ASN A 156 -13.09 2.46 3.85
N LEU A 157 -12.65 1.28 3.41
CA LEU A 157 -12.96 0.72 2.08
C LEU A 157 -14.07 -0.35 2.13
N ALA A 158 -14.32 -0.91 3.31
CA ALA A 158 -15.30 -1.94 3.61
C ALA A 158 -15.43 -2.07 5.13
#